data_AF-A0A7L5A1R0-F1
#
_entry.id   AF-A0A7L5A1R0-F1
#
_cell.length_a   1.000
_cell.length_b   1.000
_cell.length_c   1.000
_cell.angle_alpha   90.00
_cell.angle_beta   90.00
_cell.angle_gamma   90.00
#
_symmetry.space_group_name_H-M   'P 1'
#
loop_
_entity.id
_entity.type
_entity.pdbx_description
1 polymer ?
#
loop_
_entity_poly.entity_id
_entity_poly.type
_entity_poly.pdbx_seq_one_letter_code
_entity_poly.pdbx_strand_id
1 'polypeptide(L)'
;MLLLRFFLRRASLLLALTSSLALSGCGNGFFPDMDDEELPHYTLSAQEQAWVTPYRLGEEWRFRNAAGYERRYQVRGLTDRTWPGHPAGSSMMQYYQQEVGARVERVDSAYDQRADQYKFAATMVVGAAIKFEAQPLPLMARFEWGSTALALPVAEVNSMRPLPAGVRLLPAATFGSQTYQNVLEYTNLQPRADQPLAPWVTTRLYYSREQGVVRFVEADGTVWDRA
;
A
#
# COMPACT_ATOMS: atom_id res chain seq x y z
N MET A 1 84.40 19.77 4.81
CA MET A 1 85.44 20.73 4.39
C MET A 1 85.94 20.29 3.02
N LEU A 2 85.78 21.17 2.02
CA LEU A 2 86.24 21.11 0.61
C LEU A 2 85.79 19.91 -0.26
N LEU A 3 84.92 20.11 -1.26
CA LEU A 3 85.12 20.78 -2.55
C LEU A 3 85.95 19.98 -3.56
N LEU A 4 85.22 19.43 -4.53
CA LEU A 4 85.26 19.86 -5.93
C LEU A 4 86.24 19.16 -6.89
N ARG A 5 85.67 18.85 -8.06
CA ARG A 5 86.26 18.78 -9.42
C ARG A 5 86.67 17.42 -9.93
N PHE A 6 86.45 17.08 -11.20
CA PHE A 6 85.53 17.49 -12.28
C PHE A 6 86.02 16.69 -13.51
N PHE A 7 85.15 16.49 -14.49
CA PHE A 7 85.46 16.15 -15.88
C PHE A 7 86.04 14.75 -16.16
N LEU A 8 85.27 13.92 -16.89
CA LEU A 8 85.64 13.60 -18.26
C LEU A 8 84.43 13.13 -19.10
N ARG A 9 84.23 13.84 -20.22
CA ARG A 9 83.72 13.38 -21.54
C ARG A 9 82.35 12.68 -21.58
N ARG A 10 81.27 13.38 -21.94
CA ARG A 10 80.82 13.60 -23.34
C ARG A 10 80.99 12.35 -24.23
N ALA A 11 79.95 11.52 -24.25
CA ALA A 11 79.59 10.73 -25.43
C ALA A 11 78.17 11.16 -25.80
N SER A 12 78.07 11.88 -26.91
CA SER A 12 76.82 12.35 -27.47
C SER A 12 76.27 11.31 -28.44
N LEU A 13 74.94 11.15 -28.34
CA LEU A 13 74.00 11.05 -29.46
C LEU A 13 73.82 9.71 -30.19
N LEU A 14 72.52 9.37 -30.24
CA LEU A 14 71.79 8.67 -31.30
C LEU A 14 71.75 7.16 -31.22
N LEU A 15 70.75 6.67 -30.48
CA LEU A 15 69.88 5.62 -31.01
C LEU A 15 68.43 6.00 -30.72
N ALA A 16 67.74 6.28 -31.81
CA ALA A 16 66.30 6.42 -31.89
C ALA A 16 65.63 5.07 -31.59
N LEU A 17 64.45 5.11 -31.00
CA LEU A 17 63.20 4.65 -31.63
C LEU A 17 62.07 4.68 -30.59
N THR A 18 61.08 5.53 -30.88
CA THR A 18 59.65 5.24 -30.79
C THR A 18 59.18 4.20 -29.78
N SER A 19 58.55 4.67 -28.70
CA SER A 19 57.50 3.93 -27.98
C SER A 19 56.57 4.93 -27.28
N SER A 20 55.86 5.71 -28.08
CA SER A 20 54.65 6.41 -27.69
C SER A 20 53.47 5.50 -28.06
N LEU A 21 53.02 4.67 -27.13
CA LEU A 21 51.77 3.90 -27.22
C LEU A 21 51.18 3.67 -25.82
N ALA A 22 49.94 4.13 -25.65
CA ALA A 22 48.95 3.70 -24.66
C ALA A 22 49.17 4.07 -23.16
N LEU A 23 49.09 5.36 -22.84
CA LEU A 23 48.41 5.81 -21.62
C LEU A 23 46.98 6.21 -22.00
N SER A 24 46.19 5.23 -22.40
CA SER A 24 44.76 5.35 -22.64
C SER A 24 44.06 4.38 -21.70
N GLY A 25 43.50 4.92 -20.63
CA GLY A 25 42.41 4.32 -19.88
C GLY A 25 42.72 3.01 -19.16
N CYS A 26 43.43 3.07 -18.03
CA CYS A 26 43.11 2.15 -16.93
C CYS A 26 41.81 2.64 -16.27
N GLY A 27 40.70 2.51 -16.99
CA GLY A 27 39.40 2.38 -16.36
C GLY A 27 39.45 1.09 -15.56
N ASN A 28 39.43 1.19 -14.24
CA ASN A 28 39.28 0.04 -13.36
C ASN A 28 37.87 -0.54 -13.54
N GLY A 29 37.68 -1.28 -14.63
CA GLY A 29 36.54 -2.18 -14.86
C GLY A 29 36.68 -3.42 -14.00
N PHE A 30 36.49 -3.27 -12.68
CA PHE A 30 36.32 -4.38 -11.74
C PHE A 30 34.95 -4.42 -11.09
N PHE A 31 34.10 -3.45 -11.40
CA PHE A 31 32.67 -3.60 -11.27
C PHE A 31 32.13 -3.64 -12.70
N PRO A 32 31.30 -4.64 -13.07
CA PRO A 32 30.41 -4.39 -14.18
C PRO A 32 29.74 -3.05 -13.87
N ASP A 33 29.74 -2.11 -14.82
CA ASP A 33 28.66 -1.14 -14.85
C ASP A 33 27.40 -2.00 -14.73
N MET A 34 26.76 -1.96 -13.57
CA MET A 34 25.36 -2.32 -13.54
C MET A 34 24.79 -1.24 -14.43
N ASP A 35 24.56 -1.61 -15.69
CA ASP A 35 23.63 -0.91 -16.55
C ASP A 35 22.49 -0.46 -15.63
N ASP A 36 22.11 0.81 -15.72
CA ASP A 36 20.91 1.37 -15.09
C ASP A 36 19.69 0.60 -15.63
N GLU A 37 19.58 -0.68 -15.27
CA GLU A 37 18.45 -1.54 -15.50
C GLU A 37 17.40 -0.96 -14.56
N GLU A 38 16.61 -0.05 -15.13
CA GLU A 38 15.53 0.62 -14.45
C GLU A 38 14.66 -0.45 -13.80
N LEU A 39 14.81 -0.61 -12.48
CA LEU A 39 14.16 -1.69 -11.74
C LEU A 39 12.66 -1.63 -12.03
N PRO A 40 11.97 -2.76 -12.19
CA PRO A 40 10.58 -2.75 -12.60
C PRO A 40 9.70 -1.98 -11.60
N HIS A 41 8.90 -1.05 -12.13
CA HIS A 41 7.91 -0.29 -11.37
C HIS A 41 6.52 -0.89 -11.56
N TYR A 42 5.87 -1.27 -10.46
CA TYR A 42 4.46 -1.62 -10.50
C TYR A 42 3.58 -0.40 -10.23
N THR A 43 2.66 -0.12 -11.15
CA THR A 43 1.61 0.88 -10.99
C THR A 43 0.26 0.17 -10.96
N LEU A 44 -0.58 0.52 -10.00
CA LEU A 44 -1.95 -0.01 -9.91
C LEU A 44 -2.72 0.35 -11.19
N SER A 45 -3.36 -0.63 -11.79
CA SER A 45 -4.27 -0.43 -12.92
C SER A 45 -5.49 0.41 -12.50
N ALA A 46 -6.18 1.00 -13.48
CA ALA A 46 -7.41 1.76 -13.22
C ALA A 46 -8.47 0.93 -12.47
N GLN A 47 -8.56 -0.37 -12.74
CA GLN A 47 -9.51 -1.26 -12.08
C GLN A 47 -9.16 -1.51 -10.61
N GLU A 48 -7.87 -1.50 -10.26
CA GLU A 48 -7.38 -1.65 -8.89
C GLU A 48 -7.53 -0.33 -8.11
N GLN A 49 -7.17 0.79 -8.74
CA GLN A 49 -7.37 2.12 -8.19
C GLN A 49 -8.85 2.44 -7.92
N ALA A 50 -9.77 1.83 -8.68
CA ALA A 50 -11.21 2.00 -8.47
C ALA A 50 -11.67 1.65 -7.04
N TRP A 51 -10.94 0.80 -6.33
CA TRP A 51 -11.25 0.44 -4.93
C TRP A 51 -10.95 1.56 -3.93
N VAL A 52 -10.17 2.57 -4.33
CA VAL A 52 -9.84 3.74 -3.52
C VAL A 52 -10.78 4.92 -3.83
N THR A 53 -11.60 4.83 -4.88
CA THR A 53 -12.54 5.89 -5.27
C THR A 53 -13.41 6.44 -4.13
N PRO A 54 -13.90 5.62 -3.17
CA PRO A 54 -14.71 6.12 -2.05
C PRO A 54 -14.01 7.09 -1.10
N TYR A 55 -12.67 7.14 -1.13
CA TYR A 55 -11.86 7.76 -0.09
C TYR A 55 -11.26 9.10 -0.53
N ARG A 56 -12.09 10.06 -0.93
CA ARG A 56 -11.59 11.40 -1.29
C ARG A 56 -11.28 12.21 -0.03
N LEU A 57 -10.17 12.95 -0.01
CA LEU A 57 -9.81 13.75 1.17
C LEU A 57 -10.95 14.72 1.53
N GLY A 58 -11.36 14.71 2.79
CA GLY A 58 -12.48 15.52 3.29
C GLY A 58 -13.87 14.92 3.07
N GLU A 59 -14.01 13.83 2.30
CA GLU A 59 -15.26 13.11 2.11
C GLU A 59 -15.83 12.67 3.46
N GLU A 60 -17.12 12.97 3.69
CA GLU A 60 -17.82 12.63 4.92
C GLU A 60 -18.81 11.48 4.67
N TRP A 61 -18.76 10.48 5.53
CA TRP A 61 -19.69 9.36 5.56
C TRP A 61 -20.55 9.46 6.81
N ARG A 62 -21.87 9.43 6.62
CA ARG A 62 -22.84 9.50 7.71
C ARG A 62 -23.50 8.15 7.88
N PHE A 63 -23.54 7.67 9.11
CA PHE A 63 -24.20 6.43 9.46
C PHE A 63 -25.26 6.68 10.52
N ARG A 64 -26.47 6.18 10.30
CA ARG A 64 -27.59 6.30 11.23
C ARG A 64 -28.02 4.95 11.76
N ASN A 65 -28.41 4.90 13.02
CA ASN A 65 -29.01 3.70 13.61
C ASN A 65 -30.52 3.87 13.84
N ALA A 66 -31.19 2.78 14.22
CA ALA A 66 -32.64 2.76 14.44
C ALA A 66 -33.11 3.69 15.59
N ALA A 67 -32.22 4.05 16.52
CA ALA A 67 -32.51 4.99 17.60
C ALA A 67 -32.33 6.46 17.19
N GLY A 68 -31.98 6.74 15.93
CA GLY A 68 -31.81 8.10 15.40
C GLY A 68 -30.44 8.72 15.69
N TYR A 69 -29.50 7.98 16.28
CA TYR A 69 -28.13 8.46 16.44
C TYR A 69 -27.40 8.46 15.11
N GLU A 70 -26.54 9.46 14.91
CA GLU A 70 -25.69 9.60 13.73
C GLU A 70 -24.22 9.52 14.13
N ARG A 71 -23.45 8.70 13.40
CA ARG A 71 -21.98 8.70 13.41
C ARG A 71 -21.47 9.31 12.13
N ARG A 72 -20.53 10.25 12.26
CA ARG A 72 -19.90 10.90 11.12
C ARG A 72 -18.45 10.47 11.04
N TYR A 73 -18.02 10.04 9.87
CA TYR A 73 -16.65 9.67 9.56
C TYR A 73 -16.14 10.56 8.43
N GLN A 74 -14.89 10.98 8.50
CA GLN A 74 -14.28 11.79 7.45
C GLN A 74 -12.97 11.17 7.02
N VAL A 75 -12.71 11.18 5.70
CA VAL A 75 -11.39 10.86 5.16
C VAL A 75 -10.42 11.99 5.56
N ARG A 76 -9.49 11.68 6.46
CA ARG A 76 -8.51 12.63 7.01
C ARG A 76 -7.11 12.46 6.45
N GLY A 77 -6.82 11.32 5.85
CA GLY A 77 -5.53 11.03 5.26
C GLY A 77 -5.67 10.29 3.94
N LEU A 78 -4.84 10.67 2.98
CA LEU A 78 -4.60 9.92 1.76
C LEU A 78 -3.09 9.77 1.58
N THR A 79 -2.69 8.61 1.11
CA THR A 79 -1.30 8.34 0.75
C THR A 79 -1.27 7.66 -0.60
N ASP A 80 -0.40 8.13 -1.48
CA ASP A 80 0.00 7.41 -2.69
C ASP A 80 1.53 7.35 -2.64
N ARG A 81 2.07 6.14 -2.51
CA ARG A 81 3.48 5.93 -2.25
C ARG A 81 4.03 4.90 -3.21
N THR A 82 5.18 5.23 -3.77
CA THR A 82 6.07 4.27 -4.40
C THR A 82 7.20 4.01 -3.42
N TRP A 83 7.45 2.73 -3.13
CA TRP A 83 8.49 2.32 -2.19
C TRP A 83 9.22 1.07 -2.70
N PRO A 84 10.49 0.90 -2.31
CA PRO A 84 11.31 -0.20 -2.78
C PRO A 84 10.81 -1.53 -2.21
N GLY A 85 10.83 -2.55 -3.05
CA GLY A 85 10.47 -3.92 -2.70
C GLY A 85 11.68 -4.84 -2.67
N HIS A 86 11.62 -5.81 -1.76
CA HIS A 86 12.64 -6.83 -1.57
C HIS A 86 12.01 -8.21 -1.73
N PRO A 87 12.64 -9.13 -2.49
CA PRO A 87 12.25 -10.53 -2.49
C PRO A 87 12.37 -11.13 -1.09
N ALA A 88 11.55 -12.13 -0.80
CA ALA A 88 11.69 -12.91 0.43
C ALA A 88 13.12 -13.48 0.55
N GLY A 89 13.80 -13.17 1.65
CA GLY A 89 15.17 -13.64 1.92
C GLY A 89 16.29 -12.80 1.28
N SER A 90 15.98 -11.69 0.62
CA SER A 90 16.98 -10.77 0.04
C SER A 90 16.95 -9.41 0.72
N SER A 91 18.13 -8.79 0.88
CA SER A 91 18.28 -7.39 1.30
C SER A 91 18.44 -6.43 0.12
N MET A 92 18.61 -6.96 -1.10
CA MET A 92 18.79 -6.14 -2.29
C MET A 92 17.43 -5.65 -2.81
N MET A 93 17.36 -4.38 -3.18
CA MET A 93 16.20 -3.80 -3.84
C MET A 93 16.11 -4.36 -5.26
N GLN A 94 14.93 -4.81 -5.67
CA GLN A 94 14.76 -5.45 -6.99
C GLN A 94 13.53 -4.98 -7.77
N TYR A 95 12.63 -4.20 -7.15
CA TYR A 95 11.46 -3.61 -7.81
C TYR A 95 10.93 -2.44 -6.99
N TYR A 96 10.06 -1.64 -7.60
CA TYR A 96 9.23 -0.65 -6.92
C TYR A 96 7.77 -1.07 -6.95
N GLN A 97 7.07 -0.83 -5.85
CA GLN A 97 5.64 -1.14 -5.71
C GLN A 97 4.86 0.12 -5.38
N GLN A 98 3.64 0.25 -5.90
CA GLN A 98 2.72 1.33 -5.55
C GLN A 98 1.77 0.86 -4.45
N GLU A 99 1.59 1.69 -3.43
CA GLU A 99 0.56 1.56 -2.41
C GLU A 99 -0.25 2.86 -2.34
N VAL A 100 -1.58 2.70 -2.43
CA VAL A 100 -2.54 3.77 -2.17
C VAL A 100 -3.31 3.44 -0.90
N GLY A 101 -3.36 4.40 0.02
CA GLY A 101 -3.96 4.25 1.34
C GLY A 101 -4.87 5.42 1.69
N ALA A 102 -5.87 5.14 2.52
CA ALA A 102 -6.77 6.14 3.07
C ALA A 102 -7.01 5.92 4.55
N ARG A 103 -7.06 7.02 5.31
CA ARG A 103 -7.42 7.03 6.73
C ARG A 103 -8.74 7.76 6.91
N VAL A 104 -9.70 7.05 7.49
CA VAL A 104 -11.04 7.54 7.81
C VAL A 104 -11.15 7.61 9.33
N GLU A 105 -11.59 8.74 9.85
CA GLU A 105 -11.73 8.95 11.29
C GLU A 105 -13.13 9.41 11.62
N ARG A 106 -13.67 8.97 12.77
CA ARG A 106 -14.92 9.52 13.28
C ARG A 106 -14.73 11.01 13.64
N VAL A 107 -15.73 11.85 13.42
CA VAL A 107 -15.63 13.31 13.58
C VAL A 107 -16.85 13.95 14.27
N ASP A 108 -17.79 13.16 14.79
CA ASP A 108 -18.92 13.70 15.56
C ASP A 108 -18.52 14.17 16.98
N SER A 109 -19.37 15.00 17.60
CA SER A 109 -19.07 15.74 18.85
C SER A 109 -18.81 14.87 20.08
N ALA A 110 -19.07 13.56 20.01
CA ALA A 110 -18.71 12.59 21.05
C ALA A 110 -17.28 12.05 20.90
N TYR A 111 -16.55 12.47 19.87
CA TYR A 111 -15.24 11.94 19.49
C TYR A 111 -14.04 12.75 20.00
N ASP A 112 -14.20 14.04 20.32
CA ASP A 112 -13.07 14.88 20.72
C ASP A 112 -12.34 14.31 21.96
N GLN A 113 -11.07 13.95 21.75
CA GLN A 113 -10.08 13.54 22.76
C GLN A 113 -10.34 12.25 23.56
N ARG A 114 -11.02 11.27 22.96
CA ARG A 114 -11.14 9.95 23.62
C ARG A 114 -9.83 9.15 23.50
N ALA A 115 -9.36 8.61 24.62
CA ALA A 115 -8.21 7.70 24.66
C ALA A 115 -8.39 6.46 23.75
N ASP A 116 -9.64 6.13 23.42
CA ASP A 116 -10.00 4.99 22.60
C ASP A 116 -10.42 5.34 21.17
N GLN A 117 -10.04 6.52 20.68
CA GLN A 117 -10.34 7.00 19.33
C GLN A 117 -9.90 6.05 18.21
N TYR A 118 -8.78 5.33 18.40
CA TYR A 118 -8.25 4.37 17.43
C TYR A 118 -9.23 3.23 17.12
N LYS A 119 -10.17 2.93 18.02
CA LYS A 119 -11.23 1.93 17.80
C LYS A 119 -12.27 2.35 16.76
N PHE A 120 -12.35 3.64 16.45
CA PHE A 120 -13.30 4.22 15.51
C PHE A 120 -12.62 4.80 14.26
N ALA A 121 -11.31 4.58 14.13
CA ALA A 121 -10.59 4.84 12.89
C ALA A 121 -10.75 3.66 11.94
N ALA A 122 -10.73 3.94 10.66
CA ALA A 122 -10.66 2.94 9.62
C ALA A 122 -9.51 3.27 8.67
N THR A 123 -8.81 2.23 8.22
CA THR A 123 -7.68 2.35 7.30
C THR A 123 -7.90 1.43 6.13
N MET A 124 -7.84 1.99 4.93
CA MET A 124 -7.87 1.26 3.67
C MET A 124 -6.48 1.27 3.05
N VAL A 125 -6.04 0.13 2.53
CA VAL A 125 -4.78 0.03 1.79
C VAL A 125 -4.97 -0.88 0.58
N VAL A 126 -4.58 -0.39 -0.60
CA VAL A 126 -4.48 -1.15 -1.85
C VAL A 126 -3.06 -1.01 -2.36
N GLY A 127 -2.37 -2.12 -2.55
CA GLY A 127 -1.01 -2.12 -3.07
C GLY A 127 -0.71 -3.39 -3.85
N ALA A 128 0.15 -3.29 -4.84
CA ALA A 128 0.56 -4.41 -5.66
C ALA A 128 2.02 -4.28 -6.06
N ALA A 129 2.64 -5.44 -6.30
CA ALA A 129 4.07 -5.59 -6.45
C ALA A 129 4.40 -6.66 -7.48
N ILE A 130 5.65 -6.74 -7.92
CA ILE A 130 6.13 -7.75 -8.88
C ILE A 130 7.12 -8.65 -8.15
N LYS A 131 7.06 -9.97 -8.35
CA LYS A 131 8.18 -10.85 -8.01
C LYS A 131 9.23 -10.76 -9.10
N PHE A 132 10.49 -10.82 -8.72
CA PHE A 132 11.67 -10.83 -9.61
C PHE A 132 11.61 -11.90 -10.73
N GLU A 133 10.74 -12.91 -10.64
CA GLU A 133 10.49 -13.92 -11.69
C GLU A 133 9.44 -13.48 -12.75
N ALA A 134 9.22 -12.17 -12.93
CA ALA A 134 8.21 -11.59 -13.83
C ALA A 134 6.76 -12.02 -13.56
N GLN A 135 6.48 -12.56 -12.36
CA GLN A 135 5.12 -12.88 -11.91
C GLN A 135 4.64 -11.77 -10.97
N PRO A 136 3.46 -11.16 -11.19
CA PRO A 136 2.92 -10.21 -10.24
C PRO A 136 2.72 -10.89 -8.87
N LEU A 137 3.14 -10.23 -7.79
CA LEU A 137 2.67 -10.56 -6.45
C LEU A 137 1.15 -10.36 -6.41
N PRO A 138 0.43 -11.13 -5.57
CA PRO A 138 -1.00 -10.90 -5.42
C PRO A 138 -1.24 -9.46 -4.99
N LEU A 139 -2.13 -8.77 -5.69
CA LEU A 139 -2.69 -7.50 -5.27
C LEU A 139 -3.17 -7.64 -3.82
N MET A 140 -2.58 -6.83 -2.94
CA MET A 140 -2.98 -6.74 -1.56
C MET A 140 -3.99 -5.61 -1.42
N ALA A 141 -5.20 -5.95 -1.05
CA ALA A 141 -6.21 -4.97 -0.68
C ALA A 141 -6.76 -5.34 0.70
N ARG A 142 -6.58 -4.44 1.67
CA ARG A 142 -7.05 -4.63 3.04
C ARG A 142 -7.82 -3.43 3.52
N PHE A 143 -8.83 -3.70 4.32
CA PHE A 143 -9.58 -2.68 5.01
C PHE A 143 -9.63 -3.01 6.49
N GLU A 144 -9.35 -2.02 7.31
CA GLU A 144 -9.42 -2.09 8.76
C GLU A 144 -10.51 -1.13 9.22
N TRP A 145 -11.46 -1.63 10.01
CA TRP A 145 -12.54 -0.85 10.63
C TRP A 145 -12.50 -1.09 12.13
N GLY A 146 -11.92 -0.15 12.87
CA GLY A 146 -11.62 -0.33 14.28
C GLY A 146 -10.66 -1.51 14.51
N SER A 147 -11.11 -2.50 15.28
CA SER A 147 -10.33 -3.73 15.56
C SER A 147 -10.48 -4.82 14.49
N THR A 148 -11.31 -4.59 13.47
CA THR A 148 -11.69 -5.61 12.50
C THR A 148 -10.92 -5.40 11.20
N ALA A 149 -10.16 -6.40 10.79
CA ALA A 149 -9.45 -6.39 9.50
C ALA A 149 -10.14 -7.34 8.52
N LEU A 150 -10.24 -6.92 7.27
CA LEU A 150 -10.76 -7.74 6.18
C LEU A 150 -9.89 -7.61 4.93
N ALA A 151 -9.67 -8.73 4.26
CA ALA A 151 -9.05 -8.77 2.95
C ALA A 151 -10.14 -8.51 1.90
N LEU A 152 -9.92 -7.52 1.04
CA LEU A 152 -10.83 -7.21 -0.05
C LEU A 152 -10.55 -8.18 -1.22
N PRO A 153 -11.56 -8.91 -1.70
CA PRO A 153 -11.40 -9.93 -2.73
C PRO A 153 -11.32 -9.31 -4.13
N VAL A 154 -10.34 -8.41 -4.34
CA VAL A 154 -10.26 -7.59 -5.55
C VAL A 154 -10.05 -8.46 -6.79
N ALA A 155 -9.13 -9.42 -6.71
CA ALA A 155 -8.85 -10.33 -7.81
C ALA A 155 -10.07 -11.21 -8.13
N GLU A 156 -10.76 -11.69 -7.11
CA GLU A 156 -11.94 -12.56 -7.25
C GLU A 156 -13.12 -11.81 -7.86
N VAL A 157 -13.38 -10.59 -7.40
CA VAL A 157 -14.44 -9.73 -7.97
C VAL A 157 -14.12 -9.35 -9.41
N ASN A 158 -12.87 -8.96 -9.69
CA ASN A 158 -12.47 -8.52 -11.03
C ASN A 158 -12.42 -9.67 -12.06
N SER A 159 -12.06 -10.88 -11.61
CA SER A 159 -11.91 -12.06 -12.48
C SER A 159 -13.05 -13.08 -12.36
N MET A 160 -14.14 -12.73 -11.67
CA MET A 160 -15.29 -13.61 -11.41
C MET A 160 -14.90 -14.98 -10.82
N ARG A 161 -13.94 -14.99 -9.89
CA ARG A 161 -13.52 -16.21 -9.18
C ARG A 161 -14.39 -16.41 -7.92
N PRO A 162 -14.41 -17.63 -7.35
CA PRO A 162 -15.09 -17.88 -6.08
C PRO A 162 -14.59 -16.94 -4.99
N LEU A 163 -15.52 -16.35 -4.24
CA LEU A 163 -15.20 -15.47 -3.12
C LEU A 163 -14.67 -16.27 -1.92
N PRO A 164 -13.85 -15.66 -1.05
CA PRO A 164 -13.41 -16.28 0.19
C PRO A 164 -14.58 -16.68 1.09
N ALA A 165 -14.34 -17.67 1.97
CA ALA A 165 -15.32 -18.07 2.97
C ALA A 165 -15.71 -16.88 3.87
N GLY A 166 -17.00 -16.77 4.20
CA GLY A 166 -17.53 -15.65 4.99
C GLY A 166 -17.71 -14.34 4.23
N VAL A 167 -17.45 -14.32 2.92
CA VAL A 167 -17.74 -13.18 2.04
C VAL A 167 -18.82 -13.58 1.02
N ARG A 168 -19.83 -12.73 0.87
CA ARG A 168 -20.91 -12.91 -0.09
C ARG A 168 -21.10 -11.66 -0.93
N LEU A 169 -21.18 -11.81 -2.25
CA LEU A 169 -21.58 -10.72 -3.14
C LEU A 169 -23.10 -10.64 -3.21
N LEU A 170 -23.63 -9.47 -2.90
CA LEU A 170 -25.02 -9.09 -3.08
C LEU A 170 -25.10 -8.23 -4.34
N PRO A 171 -25.80 -8.67 -5.42
CA PRO A 171 -25.93 -7.89 -6.64
C PRO A 171 -26.53 -6.50 -6.37
N ALA A 172 -27.54 -6.45 -5.50
CA ALA A 172 -28.13 -5.23 -4.97
C ALA A 172 -28.48 -5.42 -3.49
N ALA A 173 -28.33 -4.36 -2.70
CA ALA A 173 -28.75 -4.33 -1.31
C ALA A 173 -29.29 -2.93 -0.93
N THR A 174 -30.37 -2.89 -0.15
CA THR A 174 -30.98 -1.64 0.31
C THR A 174 -30.75 -1.49 1.80
N PHE A 175 -30.13 -0.37 2.19
CA PHE A 175 -29.86 0.01 3.58
C PHE A 175 -30.38 1.44 3.80
N GLY A 176 -31.14 1.66 4.87
CA GLY A 176 -31.94 2.88 5.01
C GLY A 176 -32.79 3.17 3.77
N SER A 177 -32.61 4.36 3.20
CA SER A 177 -33.30 4.82 1.98
C SER A 177 -32.47 4.66 0.69
N GLN A 178 -31.28 4.05 0.76
CA GLN A 178 -30.36 3.94 -0.37
C GLN A 178 -30.23 2.50 -0.85
N THR A 179 -30.17 2.32 -2.17
CA THR A 179 -29.86 1.03 -2.80
C THR A 179 -28.46 1.07 -3.38
N TYR A 180 -27.66 0.09 -3.00
CA TYR A 180 -26.27 -0.08 -3.40
C TYR A 180 -26.14 -1.30 -4.31
N GLN A 181 -25.25 -1.22 -5.29
CA GLN A 181 -24.95 -2.32 -6.21
C GLN A 181 -23.65 -3.00 -5.81
N ASN A 182 -23.50 -4.28 -6.14
CA ASN A 182 -22.28 -5.07 -5.96
C ASN A 182 -21.70 -4.97 -4.54
N VAL A 183 -22.55 -5.22 -3.53
CA VAL A 183 -22.18 -5.10 -2.13
C VAL A 183 -21.56 -6.40 -1.64
N LEU A 184 -20.33 -6.35 -1.15
CA LEU A 184 -19.69 -7.42 -0.41
C LEU A 184 -20.16 -7.42 1.04
N GLU A 185 -20.78 -8.51 1.45
CA GLU A 185 -21.14 -8.78 2.84
C GLU A 185 -20.08 -9.68 3.49
N TYR A 186 -19.57 -9.24 4.63
CA TYR A 186 -18.68 -10.00 5.50
C TYR A 186 -19.46 -10.45 6.73
N THR A 187 -19.67 -11.77 6.89
CA THR A 187 -20.59 -12.33 7.90
C THR A 187 -19.92 -12.84 9.17
N ASN A 188 -18.61 -13.09 9.14
CA ASN A 188 -17.87 -13.74 10.23
C ASN A 188 -16.66 -12.90 10.65
N LEU A 189 -16.87 -11.59 10.89
CA LEU A 189 -15.79 -10.74 11.37
C LEU A 189 -15.60 -11.01 12.87
N GLN A 190 -14.58 -11.81 13.20
CA GLN A 190 -14.18 -12.00 14.59
C GLN A 190 -13.12 -10.95 14.97
N PRO A 191 -13.19 -10.39 16.20
CA PRO A 191 -12.05 -9.68 16.76
C PRO A 191 -10.86 -10.64 16.92
N ARG A 192 -9.67 -10.10 17.18
CA ARG A 192 -8.52 -10.92 17.57
C ARG A 192 -8.91 -11.83 18.75
N ALA A 193 -8.48 -13.09 18.69
CA ALA A 193 -8.94 -14.21 19.54
C ALA A 193 -8.78 -14.00 21.06
N ASP A 194 -8.03 -12.98 21.47
CA ASP A 194 -7.56 -12.81 22.85
C ASP A 194 -8.34 -11.71 23.61
N GLN A 195 -9.46 -11.22 23.07
CA GLN A 195 -10.23 -10.13 23.67
C GLN A 195 -11.72 -10.45 23.78
N PRO A 196 -12.37 -10.16 24.94
CA PRO A 196 -13.83 -10.24 25.02
C PRO A 196 -14.45 -9.29 23.99
N LEU A 197 -15.45 -9.78 23.27
CA LEU A 197 -16.14 -9.05 22.22
C LEU A 197 -16.89 -7.85 22.84
N ALA A 198 -16.29 -6.67 22.80
CA ALA A 198 -16.91 -5.47 23.31
C ALA A 198 -18.14 -5.09 22.46
N PRO A 199 -19.18 -4.46 23.05
CA PRO A 199 -20.44 -4.13 22.36
C PRO A 199 -20.29 -3.39 21.03
N TRP A 200 -19.28 -2.52 20.91
CA TRP A 200 -18.99 -1.68 19.74
C TRP A 200 -18.17 -2.39 18.66
N VAL A 201 -17.72 -3.62 18.86
CA VAL A 201 -16.92 -4.34 17.86
C VAL A 201 -17.80 -4.69 16.67
N THR A 202 -17.33 -4.36 15.46
CA THR A 202 -18.03 -4.71 14.22
C THR A 202 -17.92 -6.19 13.92
N THR A 203 -19.07 -6.88 13.87
CA THR A 203 -19.18 -8.33 13.60
C THR A 203 -19.65 -8.64 12.18
N ARG A 204 -20.34 -7.70 11.53
CA ARG A 204 -20.72 -7.79 10.12
C ARG A 204 -20.51 -6.45 9.43
N LEU A 205 -20.03 -6.47 8.19
CA LEU A 205 -19.74 -5.26 7.41
C LEU A 205 -20.18 -5.45 5.96
N TYR A 206 -20.74 -4.39 5.39
CA TYR A 206 -21.20 -4.34 4.01
C TYR A 206 -20.40 -3.26 3.28
N TYR A 207 -19.72 -3.68 2.21
CA TYR A 207 -18.77 -2.85 1.47
C TYR A 207 -19.12 -2.81 -0.01
N SER A 208 -19.27 -1.62 -0.59
CA SER A 208 -19.37 -1.42 -2.04
C SER A 208 -18.06 -0.86 -2.55
N ARG A 209 -17.62 -1.26 -3.75
CA ARG A 209 -16.42 -0.70 -4.38
C ARG A 209 -16.58 0.80 -4.67
N GLU A 210 -17.79 1.21 -5.05
CA GLU A 210 -18.11 2.58 -5.47
C GLU A 210 -18.28 3.52 -4.29
N GLN A 211 -18.71 3.01 -3.13
CA GLN A 211 -19.06 3.83 -1.97
C GLN A 211 -18.27 3.51 -0.70
N GLY A 212 -17.52 2.41 -0.62
CA GLY A 212 -16.85 1.98 0.59
C GLY A 212 -17.82 1.29 1.55
N VAL A 213 -17.70 1.55 2.85
CA VAL A 213 -18.63 0.96 3.84
C VAL A 213 -20.01 1.58 3.70
N VAL A 214 -21.03 0.73 3.57
CA VAL A 214 -22.44 1.15 3.39
C VAL A 214 -23.36 0.69 4.52
N ARG A 215 -22.94 -0.33 5.27
CA ARG A 215 -23.57 -0.77 6.53
C ARG A 215 -22.56 -1.50 7.39
N PHE A 216 -22.70 -1.41 8.71
CA PHE A 216 -22.02 -2.30 9.64
C PHE A 216 -22.93 -2.65 10.83
N VAL A 217 -22.64 -3.80 11.46
CA VAL A 217 -23.37 -4.31 12.62
C VAL A 217 -22.37 -4.54 13.75
N GLU A 218 -22.66 -3.96 14.90
CA GLU A 218 -21.86 -4.11 16.12
C GLU A 218 -22.28 -5.36 16.91
N ALA A 219 -21.44 -5.80 17.86
CA ALA A 219 -21.64 -7.01 18.64
C ALA A 219 -22.90 -6.98 19.52
N ASP A 220 -23.35 -5.80 19.93
CA ASP A 220 -24.61 -5.60 20.65
C ASP A 220 -25.85 -5.64 19.74
N GLY A 221 -25.67 -5.87 18.43
CA GLY A 221 -26.73 -5.90 17.44
C GLY A 221 -27.09 -4.53 16.87
N THR A 222 -26.42 -3.45 17.28
CA THR A 222 -26.66 -2.13 16.71
C THR A 222 -26.29 -2.12 15.22
N VAL A 223 -27.25 -1.76 14.39
CA VAL A 223 -27.08 -1.62 12.94
C VAL A 223 -26.87 -0.16 12.60
N TRP A 224 -25.85 0.11 11.79
CA TRP A 224 -25.49 1.44 11.30
C TRP A 224 -25.58 1.45 9.78
N ASP A 225 -26.53 2.22 9.25
CA ASP A 225 -26.80 2.35 7.81
C ASP A 225 -26.24 3.67 7.29
N ARG A 226 -25.58 3.62 6.14
CA ARG A 226 -25.12 4.84 5.47
C ARG A 226 -26.30 5.65 4.95
N ALA A 227 -26.33 6.94 5.30
CA ALA A 227 -27.39 7.91 5.03
C ALA A 227 -27.05 8.84 3.87
#